data_AF-A0A7W0GF93-F1
#
_entry.id   AF-A0A7W0GF93-F1
#
_cell.length_a   1.000
_cell.length_b   1.000
_cell.length_c   1.000
_cell.angle_alpha   90.00
_cell.angle_beta   90.00
_cell.angle_gamma   90.00
#
_symmetry.space_group_name_H-M   'P 1'
#
loop_
_entity.id
_entity.type
_entity.pdbx_description
1 polymer ?
#
loop_
_entity_poly.entity_id
_entity_poly.type
_entity_poly.pdbx_seq_one_letter_code
_entity_poly.pdbx_strand_id
1 'polypeptide(L)'
;MAEYRPDFQPVSGLWTLPVVETVDQAVSMRTTISVPEEGALASEDVDATMVAGGTQLEQTYGPNHRPLAYVSTGSVTAVAYFGWANPGNLTPEQVHVRVRDETVTFTLGPTGDLPVA
;
A
#
# COMPACT_ATOMS: atom_id res chain seq x y z
N MET A 1 -0.68 7.76 -20.77
CA MET A 1 -0.01 7.91 -19.46
C MET A 1 0.60 6.59 -19.06
N ALA A 2 1.85 6.60 -18.61
CA ALA A 2 2.43 5.45 -17.93
C ALA A 2 1.93 5.51 -16.49
N GLU A 3 0.98 4.63 -16.17
CA GLU A 3 0.66 4.31 -14.79
C GLU A 3 1.93 3.75 -14.15
N TYR A 4 2.45 4.39 -13.10
CA TYR A 4 3.46 3.73 -12.29
C TYR A 4 2.75 2.64 -11.51
N ARG A 5 2.70 1.45 -12.11
CA ARG A 5 2.31 0.21 -11.44
C ARG A 5 3.59 -0.33 -10.81
N PRO A 6 3.75 -0.27 -9.48
CA PRO A 6 4.81 -1.07 -8.86
C PRO A 6 4.63 -2.52 -9.31
N ASP A 7 5.73 -3.22 -9.53
CA ASP A 7 5.67 -4.65 -9.80
C ASP A 7 5.32 -5.40 -8.51
N PHE A 8 4.71 -6.57 -8.65
CA PHE A 8 4.55 -7.48 -7.51
C PHE A 8 5.94 -7.82 -6.96
N GLN A 9 6.09 -7.70 -5.64
CA GLN A 9 7.32 -8.09 -4.95
C GLN A 9 7.01 -9.17 -3.89
N PRO A 10 7.88 -10.18 -3.73
CA PRO A 10 7.73 -11.16 -2.67
C PRO A 10 8.09 -10.53 -1.32
N VAL A 11 7.23 -10.73 -0.32
CA VAL A 11 7.42 -10.30 1.07
C VAL A 11 6.94 -11.42 1.97
N SER A 12 7.80 -11.95 2.83
CA SER A 12 7.53 -13.14 3.63
C SER A 12 7.04 -14.34 2.79
N GLY A 13 7.56 -14.46 1.56
CA GLY A 13 7.14 -15.48 0.59
C GLY A 13 5.77 -15.25 -0.05
N LEU A 14 5.13 -14.11 0.19
CA LEU A 14 3.82 -13.73 -0.36
C LEU A 14 3.97 -12.60 -1.39
N TRP A 15 3.28 -12.72 -2.52
CA TRP A 15 3.31 -11.68 -3.55
C TRP A 15 2.48 -10.47 -3.10
N THR A 16 3.15 -9.33 -2.95
CA THR A 16 2.59 -8.09 -2.43
C THR A 16 2.66 -7.00 -3.48
N LEU A 17 1.59 -6.23 -3.60
CA LEU A 17 1.49 -5.10 -4.51
C LEU A 17 0.72 -3.94 -3.86
N PRO A 18 1.35 -2.79 -3.61
CA PRO A 18 0.66 -1.57 -3.22
C PRO A 18 0.13 -0.81 -4.43
N VAL A 19 -1.03 -0.19 -4.29
CA VAL A 19 -1.55 0.81 -5.23
C VAL A 19 -1.79 2.08 -4.43
N VAL A 20 -1.10 3.15 -4.81
CA VAL A 20 -1.13 4.45 -4.12
C VAL A 20 -1.93 5.44 -4.95
N GLU A 21 -2.83 6.15 -4.29
CA GLU A 21 -3.64 7.22 -4.84
C GLU A 21 -3.44 8.47 -3.99
N THR A 22 -3.36 9.63 -4.63
CA THR A 22 -3.27 10.93 -3.94
C THR A 22 -4.47 11.76 -4.35
N VAL A 23 -5.23 12.23 -3.37
CA VAL A 23 -6.40 13.09 -3.57
C VAL A 23 -6.28 14.24 -2.58
N ASP A 24 -6.13 15.45 -3.11
CA ASP A 24 -5.87 16.66 -2.33
C ASP A 24 -4.70 16.46 -1.33
N GLN A 25 -4.93 16.78 -0.05
CA GLN A 25 -3.97 16.69 1.04
C GLN A 25 -3.94 15.32 1.73
N ALA A 26 -4.35 14.27 1.03
CA ALA A 26 -4.38 12.91 1.56
C ALA A 26 -3.75 11.92 0.57
N VAL A 27 -3.05 10.94 1.12
CA VAL A 27 -2.54 9.79 0.38
C VAL A 27 -3.30 8.57 0.88
N SER A 28 -3.87 7.79 -0.02
CA SER A 28 -4.49 6.49 0.27
C SER A 28 -3.74 5.39 -0.45
N MET A 29 -3.63 4.23 0.20
CA MET A 29 -3.05 3.05 -0.42
C MET A 29 -3.91 1.83 -0.16
N ARG A 30 -4.04 1.00 -1.19
CA ARG A 30 -4.50 -0.38 -1.05
C ARG A 30 -3.33 -1.32 -1.33
N THR A 31 -3.00 -2.18 -0.38
CA THR A 31 -2.05 -3.28 -0.58
C THR A 31 -2.82 -4.58 -0.83
N THR A 32 -2.47 -5.29 -1.90
CA THR A 32 -2.98 -6.63 -2.21
C THR A 32 -1.89 -7.66 -1.99
N ILE A 33 -2.21 -8.72 -1.26
CA ILE A 33 -1.27 -9.79 -0.89
C ILE A 33 -1.87 -11.14 -1.29
N SER A 34 -1.18 -11.87 -2.16
CA SER A 34 -1.57 -13.24 -2.52
C SER A 34 -1.28 -14.20 -1.38
N VAL A 35 -2.28 -14.94 -0.93
CA VAL A 35 -2.23 -15.81 0.25
C VAL A 35 -2.80 -17.20 -0.07
N PRO A 36 -2.41 -18.25 0.68
CA PRO A 36 -2.90 -19.60 0.42
C PRO A 36 -4.39 -19.80 0.76
N GLU A 37 -4.89 -19.08 1.77
CA GLU A 37 -6.26 -19.21 2.27
C GLU A 37 -6.74 -17.95 2.99
N GLU A 38 -8.04 -17.85 3.23
CA GLU A 38 -8.62 -16.78 4.03
C GLU A 38 -8.18 -16.91 5.49
N GLY A 39 -7.78 -15.80 6.10
CA GLY A 39 -7.26 -15.80 7.48
C GLY A 39 -5.78 -16.15 7.61
N ALA A 40 -5.05 -16.37 6.51
CA ALA A 40 -3.61 -16.63 6.53
C ALA A 40 -2.75 -15.45 7.05
N LEU A 41 -3.35 -14.25 7.15
CA LEU A 41 -2.77 -13.06 7.75
C LEU A 41 -3.72 -12.45 8.79
N ALA A 42 -3.18 -12.17 9.97
CA ALA A 42 -3.81 -11.30 10.94
C ALA A 42 -3.64 -9.83 10.53
N SER A 43 -4.42 -8.94 11.13
CA SER A 43 -4.31 -7.51 10.89
C SER A 43 -2.97 -6.91 11.30
N GLU A 44 -2.37 -7.39 12.39
CA GLU A 44 -1.05 -6.95 12.84
C GLU A 44 0.11 -7.41 11.93
N ASP A 45 -0.15 -8.41 11.08
CA ASP A 45 0.84 -8.90 10.14
C ASP A 45 1.07 -7.91 9.00
N VAL A 46 0.18 -6.94 8.76
CA VAL A 46 0.31 -6.04 7.61
C VAL A 46 0.36 -4.60 8.08
N ASP A 47 1.42 -3.89 7.69
CA ASP A 47 1.63 -2.49 8.05
C ASP A 47 2.31 -1.73 6.93
N ALA A 48 2.22 -0.40 6.95
CA ALA A 48 2.84 0.44 5.93
C ALA A 48 3.22 1.83 6.42
N THR A 49 4.39 2.30 5.99
CA THR A 49 4.85 3.68 6.18
C THR A 49 5.10 4.35 4.85
N MET A 50 4.65 5.59 4.70
CA MET A 50 4.75 6.38 3.47
C MET A 50 5.79 7.50 3.62
N VAL A 51 6.65 7.68 2.63
CA VAL A 51 7.59 8.80 2.54
C VAL A 51 7.22 9.67 1.34
N ALA A 52 7.09 10.98 1.58
CA ALA A 52 6.81 11.98 0.55
C ALA A 52 7.69 13.21 0.79
N GLY A 53 8.34 13.73 -0.27
CA GLY A 53 9.27 14.85 -0.17
C GLY A 53 10.37 14.63 0.90
N GLY A 54 10.91 13.41 1.01
CA GLY A 54 11.89 13.03 2.02
C GLY A 54 11.37 12.96 3.48
N THR A 55 10.07 13.09 3.71
CA THR A 55 9.45 13.06 5.06
C THR A 55 8.49 11.89 5.20
N GLN A 56 8.55 11.18 6.33
CA GLN A 56 7.55 10.16 6.65
C GLN A 56 6.21 10.84 6.99
N LEU A 57 5.14 10.47 6.29
CA LEU A 57 3.81 11.01 6.54
C LEU A 57 3.15 10.39 7.78
N GLU A 58 2.29 11.15 8.44
CA GLU A 58 1.47 10.67 9.56
C GLU A 58 0.35 9.77 9.03
N GLN A 59 0.28 8.54 9.52
CA GLN A 59 -0.78 7.61 9.17
C GLN A 59 -2.07 7.99 9.89
N THR A 60 -3.15 8.18 9.13
CA THR A 60 -4.48 8.54 9.65
C THR A 60 -5.39 7.32 9.79
N TYR A 61 -5.18 6.28 8.98
CA TYR A 61 -5.85 4.99 9.16
C TYR A 61 -5.03 3.82 8.60
N GLY A 62 -5.35 2.61 9.06
CA GLY A 62 -4.74 1.36 8.65
C GLY A 62 -5.61 0.16 9.00
N PRO A 63 -5.11 -1.08 8.85
CA PRO A 63 -5.84 -2.28 9.22
C PRO A 63 -6.17 -2.35 10.73
N ASN A 64 -5.56 -1.54 11.60
CA ASN A 64 -6.02 -1.18 12.96
C ASN A 64 -6.67 -2.33 13.77
N HIS A 65 -6.01 -3.49 13.83
CA HIS A 65 -6.52 -4.70 14.52
C HIS A 65 -7.89 -5.22 14.06
N ARG A 66 -8.38 -4.77 12.90
CA ARG A 66 -9.60 -5.26 12.26
C ARG A 66 -9.23 -6.35 11.24
N PRO A 67 -10.02 -7.42 11.12
CA PRO A 67 -9.75 -8.47 10.13
C PRO A 67 -9.55 -7.88 8.73
N LEU A 68 -8.54 -8.38 8.02
CA LEU A 68 -8.29 -8.01 6.63
C LEU A 68 -9.46 -8.45 5.76
N ALA A 69 -9.71 -7.72 4.68
CA ALA A 69 -10.65 -8.16 3.66
C ALA A 69 -10.00 -9.24 2.79
N TYR A 70 -10.76 -10.23 2.36
CA TYR A 70 -10.29 -11.31 1.50
C TYR A 70 -11.17 -11.38 0.24
N VAL A 71 -10.52 -11.63 -0.91
CA VAL A 71 -11.20 -11.87 -2.19
C VAL A 71 -10.72 -13.23 -2.72
N SER A 72 -11.66 -14.12 -3.03
CA SER A 72 -11.38 -15.47 -3.53
C SER A 72 -11.99 -15.68 -4.91
N THR A 73 -11.14 -15.63 -5.94
CA THR A 73 -11.52 -15.90 -7.34
C THR A 73 -10.41 -16.68 -8.04
N GLY A 74 -10.35 -17.99 -7.80
CA GLY A 74 -9.28 -18.89 -8.29
C GLY A 74 -7.95 -18.77 -7.54
N SER A 75 -7.72 -17.65 -6.84
CA SER A 75 -6.67 -17.42 -5.85
C SER A 75 -7.23 -16.59 -4.70
N VAL A 76 -6.64 -16.67 -3.51
CA VAL A 76 -7.04 -15.87 -2.35
C VAL A 76 -6.13 -14.65 -2.23
N THR A 77 -6.72 -13.46 -2.16
CA THR A 77 -6.01 -12.20 -1.97
C THR A 77 -6.48 -11.53 -0.70
N ALA A 78 -5.57 -11.26 0.22
CA ALA A 78 -5.80 -10.36 1.35
C ALA A 78 -5.64 -8.91 0.89
N VAL A 79 -6.50 -8.02 1.39
CA VAL A 79 -6.52 -6.61 1.05
C VAL A 79 -6.44 -5.77 2.33
N ALA A 80 -5.45 -4.88 2.38
CA ALA A 80 -5.25 -3.92 3.44
C ALA A 80 -5.33 -2.50 2.89
N TYR A 81 -5.98 -1.61 3.64
CA TYR A 81 -6.16 -0.21 3.28
C TYR A 81 -5.46 0.70 4.28
N PHE A 82 -4.81 1.73 3.77
CA PHE A 82 -4.03 2.68 4.53
C PHE A 82 -4.30 4.10 4.06
N GLY A 83 -4.18 5.06 4.98
CA GLY A 83 -4.19 6.47 4.62
C GLY A 83 -3.24 7.28 5.48
N TRP A 84 -2.73 8.36 4.89
CA TRP A 84 -1.82 9.30 5.52
C TRP A 84 -2.25 10.74 5.26
N ALA A 85 -2.00 11.60 6.24
CA ALA A 85 -2.15 13.03 6.09
C ALA A 85 -0.97 13.59 5.27
N ASN A 86 -1.28 14.40 4.26
CA ASN A 86 -0.30 15.08 3.42
C ASN A 86 -0.67 16.57 3.25
N PRO A 87 -0.71 17.36 4.35
CA PRO A 87 -1.12 18.77 4.29
C PRO A 87 -0.21 19.63 3.40
N GLY A 88 1.04 19.19 3.21
CA GLY A 88 2.02 19.85 2.34
C GLY A 88 1.89 19.53 0.85
N ASN A 89 0.95 18.67 0.44
CA ASN A 89 0.84 18.15 -0.93
C ASN A 89 2.19 17.64 -1.46
N LEU A 90 2.96 16.97 -0.60
CA LEU A 90 4.27 16.42 -0.95
C LEU A 90 4.06 15.24 -1.91
N THR A 91 4.90 15.12 -2.94
CA THR A 91 4.86 13.98 -3.86
C THR A 91 5.28 12.70 -3.12
N PRO A 92 4.46 11.63 -3.11
CA PRO A 92 4.88 10.34 -2.59
C PRO A 92 6.09 9.79 -3.35
N GLU A 93 7.10 9.34 -2.61
CA GLU A 93 8.38 8.87 -3.17
C GLU A 93 8.60 7.39 -2.90
N GLN A 94 8.20 6.92 -1.72
CA GLN A 94 8.40 5.53 -1.32
C GLN A 94 7.27 5.08 -0.38
N VAL A 95 6.92 3.80 -0.47
CA VAL A 95 6.15 3.14 0.57
C VAL A 95 6.90 1.89 1.03
N HIS A 96 7.00 1.74 2.35
CA HIS A 96 7.52 0.54 2.97
C HIS A 96 6.33 -0.29 3.42
N VAL A 97 6.21 -1.51 2.91
CA VAL A 97 5.12 -2.43 3.28
C VAL A 97 5.74 -3.56 4.09
N ARG A 98 5.25 -3.75 5.31
CA ARG A 98 5.60 -4.86 6.19
C ARG A 98 4.53 -5.94 6.05
N VAL A 99 4.97 -7.18 5.82
CA VAL A 99 4.14 -8.39 5.88
C VAL A 99 4.83 -9.37 6.82
N ARG A 100 4.18 -9.70 7.94
CA ARG A 100 4.74 -10.41 9.10
C ARG A 100 5.97 -9.66 9.63
N ASP A 101 7.14 -10.29 9.57
CA ASP A 101 8.41 -9.77 10.08
C ASP A 101 9.31 -9.20 8.98
N GLU A 102 8.87 -9.21 7.71
CA GLU A 102 9.64 -8.71 6.57
C GLU A 102 9.04 -7.42 6.02
N THR A 103 9.91 -6.47 5.67
CA THR A 103 9.55 -5.19 5.06
C THR A 103 10.19 -5.08 3.69
N VAL A 104 9.40 -4.66 2.71
CA VAL A 104 9.88 -4.31 1.36
C VAL A 104 9.64 -2.84 1.08
N THR A 105 10.49 -2.25 0.25
CA THR A 105 10.35 -0.86 -0.20
C THR A 105 9.89 -0.83 -1.65
N PHE A 106 8.80 -0.12 -1.90
CA PHE A 106 8.35 0.24 -3.24
C PHE A 106 8.67 1.70 -3.49
N THR A 107 9.55 1.97 -4.45
CA THR A 107 9.77 3.33 -4.97
C THR A 107 8.54 3.76 -5.76
N LEU A 108 8.09 4.99 -5.59
CA LEU A 108 6.98 5.60 -6.33
C LEU A 108 7.57 6.58 -7.35
N GLY A 109 7.15 6.48 -8.62
CA GLY A 109 7.63 7.36 -9.68
C GLY A 109 7.03 8.78 -9.59
N PRO A 110 7.65 9.80 -10.23
CA PRO A 110 7.07 11.15 -10.28
C PRO A 110 5.72 11.12 -10.98
N THR A 111 4.65 11.55 -10.29
CA THR A 111 3.32 11.77 -10.86
C THR A 111 3.37 12.95 -11.84
N GLY A 112 3.70 12.69 -13.10
CA GLY A 112 3.70 13.67 -14.19
C GLY A 112 2.54 13.44 -15.17
N ASP A 113 1.67 14.44 -15.29
CA ASP A 113 0.62 14.67 -16.30
C ASP A 113 -0.61 13.75 -16.32
N LEU A 114 -1.70 14.21 -15.71
CA LEU A 114 -3.07 13.68 -15.91
C LEU A 114 -3.87 14.60 -16.87
N PRO A 115 -4.53 14.07 -17.91
CA PRO A 115 -5.66 14.75 -18.52
C PRO A 115 -6.89 14.60 -17.60
N VAL A 116 -7.56 15.72 -17.35
CA VAL A 116 -8.86 15.79 -16.69
C VAL A 116 -9.89 15.05 -17.56
N ALA A 117 -10.69 14.18 -16.93
CA ALA A 117 -11.83 13.51 -17.56
C ALA A 117 -12.96 14.51 -17.90
#